data_AF-A4CTV5-F1
#
_entry.id   AF-A4CTV5-F1
#
_cell.length_a   1.000
_cell.length_b   1.000
_cell.length_c   1.000
_cell.angle_alpha   90.00
_cell.angle_beta   90.00
_cell.angle_gamma   90.00
#
_symmetry.space_group_name_H-M   'P 1'
#
loop_
_entity.id
_entity.type
_entity.pdbx_description
1 polymer ?
#
loop_
_entity_poly.entity_id
_entity_poly.type
_entity_poly.pdbx_seq_one_letter_code
_entity_poly.pdbx_strand_id
1 'polypeptide(L)'
;MRRIGLALVGVLALPLAAEAGLMDILESMKPAPPVRNEPQLPPLPRTPGRGKNWVGDRMPKKDMPILVLAGHADSQRMYGSGTPGRAVDVGGAAPMQAGITDELYWNLQTAKAVVAEGKRQGLDITFYDPGVRTIRNGEDPRTNWSVGGEHAAKGGYVVEIHYDAYAPHGIGAGIIPAVAFGFSVMDEALAKEFGAYPYDYRGMLGAPRKGVSMLEIGMLEGALEARLRDPSQTESTLNQIAKRVVSALQEGLEQGQSLDMVCRLRGRIAADCS
;
A
#
# COMPACT_ATOMS: atom_id res chain seq x y z
N MET A 1 75.15 -41.07 41.50
CA MET A 1 74.53 -39.96 42.25
C MET A 1 73.04 -39.94 41.97
N ARG A 2 72.21 -39.78 43.02
CA ARG A 2 70.74 -39.74 43.03
C ARG A 2 70.17 -38.47 42.37
N ARG A 3 68.96 -38.56 41.77
CA ARG A 3 67.66 -37.92 42.14
C ARG A 3 66.72 -37.89 40.91
N ILE A 4 65.55 -38.56 40.93
CA ILE A 4 64.16 -38.05 41.20
C ILE A 4 63.73 -37.00 40.13
N GLY A 5 62.61 -37.02 39.42
CA GLY A 5 61.32 -37.74 39.43
C GLY A 5 60.29 -36.92 38.60
N LEU A 6 59.05 -37.43 38.48
CA LEU A 6 57.81 -36.83 37.91
C LEU A 6 57.65 -36.82 36.38
N ALA A 7 56.45 -36.89 35.78
CA ALA A 7 55.13 -37.44 36.10
C ALA A 7 54.26 -37.22 34.83
N LEU A 8 53.19 -38.03 34.69
CA LEU A 8 52.10 -37.98 33.71
C LEU A 8 51.78 -36.62 33.07
N VAL A 9 51.46 -36.61 31.76
CA VAL A 9 50.12 -36.21 31.24
C VAL A 9 49.88 -36.94 29.90
N GLY A 10 48.95 -37.89 29.91
CA GLY A 10 48.34 -38.39 28.67
C GLY A 10 47.21 -37.44 28.29
N VAL A 11 47.32 -36.78 27.14
CA VAL A 11 46.23 -36.01 26.55
C VAL A 11 45.42 -36.96 25.67
N LEU A 12 44.27 -37.41 26.20
CA LEU A 12 43.20 -37.97 25.39
C LEU A 12 42.67 -36.86 24.47
N ALA A 13 42.94 -36.98 23.18
CA ALA A 13 42.22 -36.23 22.16
C ALA A 13 40.80 -36.80 22.06
N LEU A 14 39.84 -36.11 22.69
CA LEU A 14 38.42 -36.31 22.41
C LEU A 14 38.10 -35.68 21.04
N PRO A 15 37.33 -36.35 20.17
CA PRO A 15 36.91 -35.73 18.92
C PRO A 15 35.87 -34.65 19.23
N LEU A 16 36.17 -33.41 18.85
CA LEU A 16 35.21 -32.31 18.72
C LEU A 16 34.25 -32.65 17.57
N ALA A 17 33.20 -33.43 17.86
CA ALA A 17 32.17 -33.82 16.89
C ALA A 17 30.75 -33.50 17.40
N ALA A 18 30.60 -32.41 18.15
CA ALA A 18 29.31 -32.01 18.75
C ALA A 18 28.82 -30.61 18.34
N GLU A 19 29.62 -29.77 17.69
CA GLU A 19 29.19 -28.40 17.32
C GLU A 19 28.39 -28.33 16.02
N ALA A 20 28.61 -29.27 15.08
CA ALA A 20 27.91 -29.28 13.80
C ALA A 20 26.40 -29.58 13.92
N GLY A 21 25.98 -30.36 14.92
CA GLY A 21 24.57 -30.74 15.09
C GLY A 21 23.71 -29.66 15.74
N LEU A 22 24.29 -28.82 16.60
CA LEU A 22 23.52 -27.82 17.35
C LEU A 22 23.11 -26.63 16.47
N MET A 23 23.99 -26.22 15.55
CA MET A 23 23.72 -25.13 14.61
C MET A 23 22.66 -25.52 13.57
N ASP A 24 22.66 -26.76 13.07
CA ASP A 24 21.62 -27.28 12.17
C ASP A 24 20.25 -27.38 12.86
N ILE A 25 20.21 -27.76 14.15
CA ILE A 25 18.97 -27.77 14.94
C ILE A 25 18.46 -26.34 15.17
N LEU A 26 19.35 -25.39 15.47
CA LEU A 26 19.02 -23.96 15.59
C LEU A 26 18.52 -23.36 14.27
N GLU A 27 19.08 -23.79 13.14
CA GLU A 27 18.66 -23.40 11.79
C GLU A 27 17.28 -24.01 11.45
N SER A 28 17.02 -25.26 11.84
CA SER A 28 15.73 -25.94 11.62
C SER A 28 14.61 -25.43 12.55
N MET A 29 14.97 -24.72 13.63
CA MET A 29 14.03 -24.06 14.55
C MET A 29 13.70 -22.63 14.14
N LYS A 30 14.37 -22.06 13.12
CA LYS A 30 13.96 -20.77 12.56
C LYS A 30 12.60 -20.96 11.88
N PRO A 31 11.61 -20.09 12.16
CA PRO A 31 10.36 -20.12 11.42
C PRO A 31 10.67 -20.09 9.93
N ALA A 32 10.00 -20.94 9.14
CA ALA A 32 10.10 -20.85 7.70
C ALA A 32 9.85 -19.39 7.29
N PRO A 33 10.70 -18.80 6.43
CA PRO A 33 10.49 -17.43 5.99
C PRO A 33 9.07 -17.32 5.41
N PRO A 34 8.34 -16.23 5.71
CA PRO A 34 6.97 -16.08 5.24
C PRO A 34 6.94 -16.22 3.73
N VAL A 35 6.01 -17.03 3.21
CA VAL A 35 5.81 -17.23 1.77
C VAL A 35 5.41 -15.90 1.17
N ARG A 36 6.25 -15.36 0.27
CA ARG A 36 6.01 -14.12 -0.46
C ARG A 36 5.44 -14.47 -1.82
N ASN A 37 4.41 -13.75 -2.25
CA ASN A 37 3.94 -13.86 -3.62
C ASN A 37 4.94 -13.15 -4.55
N GLU A 38 5.27 -13.78 -5.67
CA GLU A 38 6.02 -13.11 -6.73
C GLU A 38 5.07 -12.27 -7.60
N PRO A 39 5.44 -11.02 -7.92
CA PRO A 39 4.58 -10.15 -8.70
C PRO A 39 4.53 -10.61 -10.17
N GLN A 40 3.33 -10.70 -10.74
CA GLN A 40 3.11 -10.95 -12.16
C GLN A 40 2.33 -9.78 -12.77
N LEU A 41 2.94 -9.11 -13.75
CA LEU A 41 2.34 -7.94 -14.40
C LEU A 41 1.56 -8.36 -15.66
N PRO A 42 0.36 -7.83 -15.91
CA PRO A 42 -0.31 -8.00 -17.18
C PRO A 42 0.49 -7.31 -18.32
N PRO A 43 0.41 -7.81 -19.57
CA PRO A 43 1.06 -7.15 -20.69
C PRO A 43 0.43 -5.78 -20.94
N LEU A 44 1.24 -4.77 -21.30
CA LEU A 44 0.71 -3.46 -21.68
C LEU A 44 -0.09 -3.56 -23.00
N PRO A 45 -1.26 -2.90 -23.10
CA PRO A 45 -2.00 -2.84 -24.35
C PRO A 45 -1.23 -1.99 -25.36
N ARG A 46 -1.36 -2.33 -26.66
CA ARG A 46 -0.69 -1.60 -27.74
C ARG A 46 -1.14 -0.14 -27.86
N THR A 47 -2.40 0.11 -27.53
CA THR A 47 -3.00 1.44 -27.53
C THR A 47 -3.56 1.70 -26.13
N PRO A 48 -3.06 2.73 -25.42
CA PRO A 48 -3.59 3.06 -24.10
C PRO A 48 -5.07 3.45 -24.16
N GLY A 49 -5.86 2.82 -23.30
CA GLY A 49 -7.28 3.16 -23.14
C GLY A 49 -7.47 4.45 -22.32
N ARG A 50 -8.65 5.07 -22.41
CA ARG A 50 -9.05 6.21 -21.56
C ARG A 50 -10.02 5.84 -20.43
N GLY A 51 -10.45 4.59 -20.37
CA GLY A 51 -11.40 4.09 -19.38
C GLY A 51 -10.97 2.74 -18.84
N LYS A 52 -11.66 2.29 -17.80
CA LYS A 52 -11.42 1.02 -17.13
C LYS A 52 -11.29 -0.15 -18.12
N ASN A 53 -10.23 -0.93 -17.99
CA ASN A 53 -9.88 -2.06 -18.85
C ASN A 53 -9.44 -3.31 -18.06
N TRP A 54 -9.95 -3.42 -16.84
CA TRP A 54 -9.65 -4.49 -15.90
C TRP A 54 -10.94 -4.92 -15.19
N VAL A 55 -10.92 -6.15 -14.66
CA VAL A 55 -11.98 -6.70 -13.82
C VAL A 55 -11.30 -7.25 -12.58
N GLY A 56 -11.71 -6.78 -11.40
CA GLY A 56 -11.25 -7.27 -10.12
C GLY A 56 -12.05 -8.48 -9.68
N ASP A 57 -11.43 -9.64 -9.67
CA ASP A 57 -12.01 -10.92 -9.25
C ASP A 57 -11.21 -11.58 -8.11
N ARG A 58 -10.04 -11.03 -7.77
CA ARG A 58 -9.25 -11.53 -6.65
C ARG A 58 -9.89 -11.17 -5.31
N MET A 59 -10.22 -12.21 -4.56
CA MET A 59 -10.88 -12.08 -3.27
C MET A 59 -9.89 -11.73 -2.14
N PRO A 60 -10.26 -10.83 -1.22
CA PRO A 60 -9.49 -10.61 -0.02
C PRO A 60 -9.50 -11.87 0.85
N LYS A 61 -8.37 -12.14 1.51
CA LYS A 61 -8.32 -13.17 2.55
C LYS A 61 -9.19 -12.74 3.74
N LYS A 62 -9.67 -13.71 4.51
CA LYS A 62 -10.32 -13.42 5.79
C LYS A 62 -9.36 -12.61 6.66
N ASP A 63 -9.87 -11.57 7.31
CA ASP A 63 -9.11 -10.68 8.21
C ASP A 63 -7.88 -10.03 7.53
N MET A 64 -7.95 -9.80 6.22
CA MET A 64 -6.87 -9.19 5.45
C MET A 64 -6.52 -7.78 5.97
N PRO A 65 -5.25 -7.51 6.32
CA PRO A 65 -4.83 -6.19 6.79
C PRO A 65 -4.79 -5.19 5.64
N ILE A 66 -5.28 -3.98 5.90
CA ILE A 66 -5.27 -2.85 4.97
C ILE A 66 -4.18 -1.87 5.39
N LEU A 67 -3.31 -1.52 4.45
CA LEU A 67 -2.32 -0.46 4.60
C LEU A 67 -2.74 0.76 3.79
N VAL A 68 -2.84 1.91 4.46
CA VAL A 68 -3.10 3.19 3.83
C VAL A 68 -1.81 4.00 3.77
N LEU A 69 -1.50 4.48 2.57
CA LEU A 69 -0.36 5.34 2.27
C LEU A 69 -0.86 6.74 1.89
N ALA A 70 -0.03 7.76 2.09
CA ALA A 70 -0.27 9.09 1.56
C ALA A 70 0.65 9.32 0.36
N GLY A 71 0.07 9.60 -0.81
CA GLY A 71 0.80 9.94 -2.02
C GLY A 71 1.79 11.06 -1.78
N HIS A 72 2.97 10.94 -2.39
CA HIS A 72 4.07 11.90 -2.30
C HIS A 72 4.76 12.07 -0.93
N ALA A 73 4.45 11.22 0.06
CA ALA A 73 4.95 11.38 1.44
C ALA A 73 6.47 11.30 1.60
N ASP A 74 7.16 10.71 0.63
CA ASP A 74 8.61 10.50 0.56
C ASP A 74 9.25 11.12 -0.70
N SER A 75 8.52 11.90 -1.50
CA SER A 75 8.99 12.40 -2.81
C SER A 75 8.96 13.92 -2.97
N GLN A 76 8.89 14.68 -1.87
CA GLN A 76 8.97 16.14 -1.90
C GLN A 76 10.32 16.61 -2.43
N ARG A 77 10.34 17.73 -3.17
CA ARG A 77 11.54 18.31 -3.83
C ARG A 77 12.16 17.39 -4.90
N MET A 78 11.32 16.59 -5.54
CA MET A 78 11.67 15.72 -6.65
C MET A 78 10.70 15.97 -7.81
N TYR A 79 11.00 15.44 -8.98
CA TYR A 79 10.00 15.43 -10.06
C TYR A 79 8.80 14.57 -9.62
N GLY A 80 7.59 15.11 -9.78
CA GLY A 80 6.37 14.44 -9.33
C GLY A 80 6.16 14.46 -7.81
N SER A 81 6.47 15.58 -7.12
CA SER A 81 6.16 15.80 -5.69
C SER A 81 4.68 16.06 -5.38
N GLY A 82 3.82 15.97 -6.39
CA GLY A 82 2.41 16.34 -6.32
C GLY A 82 2.15 17.80 -6.70
N THR A 83 0.88 18.16 -6.80
CA THR A 83 0.40 19.49 -7.18
C THR A 83 0.38 20.47 -6.01
N PRO A 84 0.66 21.76 -6.23
CA PRO A 84 0.33 22.81 -5.27
C PRO A 84 -1.17 23.06 -5.10
N GLY A 85 -2.03 22.50 -5.98
CA GLY A 85 -3.47 22.83 -6.00
C GLY A 85 -3.75 24.17 -6.66
N ARG A 86 -4.99 24.37 -7.11
CA ARG A 86 -5.36 25.57 -7.89
C ARG A 86 -5.31 26.83 -7.04
N ALA A 87 -5.68 26.74 -5.76
CA ALA A 87 -5.69 27.89 -4.86
C ALA A 87 -4.30 28.49 -4.70
N VAL A 88 -3.25 27.66 -4.66
CA VAL A 88 -1.86 28.14 -4.53
C VAL A 88 -1.30 28.55 -5.89
N ASP A 89 -1.37 27.68 -6.90
CA ASP A 89 -0.70 27.91 -8.19
C ASP A 89 -1.33 29.07 -8.97
N VAL A 90 -2.67 29.10 -9.04
CA VAL A 90 -3.42 30.09 -9.82
C VAL A 90 -3.99 31.18 -8.92
N GLY A 91 -4.48 30.81 -7.74
CA GLY A 91 -5.17 31.72 -6.83
C GLY A 91 -4.24 32.56 -5.94
N GLY A 92 -2.95 32.24 -5.88
CA GLY A 92 -1.97 32.96 -5.05
C GLY A 92 -2.14 32.76 -3.54
N ALA A 93 -2.88 31.75 -3.10
CA ALA A 93 -2.98 31.40 -1.69
C ALA A 93 -1.63 30.91 -1.15
N ALA A 94 -1.41 31.09 0.16
CA ALA A 94 -0.27 30.47 0.82
C ALA A 94 -0.41 28.93 0.85
N PRO A 95 0.67 28.15 0.75
CA PRO A 95 0.62 26.71 0.95
C PRO A 95 0.03 26.34 2.31
N MET A 96 -0.67 25.21 2.40
CA MET A 96 -1.21 24.71 3.67
C MET A 96 -0.12 24.44 4.70
N GLN A 97 1.05 23.97 4.24
CA GLN A 97 2.23 23.78 5.06
C GLN A 97 3.50 24.10 4.26
N ALA A 98 4.35 24.96 4.82
CA ALA A 98 5.63 25.29 4.19
C ALA A 98 6.51 24.05 3.99
N GLY A 99 7.12 23.94 2.81
CA GLY A 99 8.10 22.91 2.49
C GLY A 99 7.54 21.61 1.92
N ILE A 100 6.21 21.48 1.80
CA ILE A 100 5.53 20.38 1.10
C ILE A 100 4.46 20.93 0.14
N THR A 101 4.05 20.11 -0.83
CA THR A 101 2.91 20.42 -1.71
C THR A 101 1.59 20.31 -0.95
N ASP A 102 0.57 21.06 -1.39
CA ASP A 102 -0.76 20.94 -0.81
C ASP A 102 -1.39 19.59 -1.09
N GLU A 103 -1.06 18.96 -2.22
CA GLU A 103 -1.43 17.57 -2.47
C GLU A 103 -0.91 16.64 -1.38
N LEU A 104 0.38 16.68 -1.04
CA LEU A 104 0.89 15.87 0.06
C LEU A 104 0.19 16.22 1.38
N TYR A 105 0.00 17.51 1.67
CA TYR A 105 -0.66 17.93 2.89
C TYR A 105 -2.03 17.26 3.02
N TRP A 106 -2.86 17.35 1.98
CA TRP A 106 -4.20 16.75 1.98
C TRP A 106 -4.17 15.22 1.93
N ASN A 107 -3.23 14.60 1.21
CA ASN A 107 -3.03 13.15 1.22
C ASN A 107 -2.77 12.63 2.64
N LEU A 108 -1.92 13.32 3.42
CA LEU A 108 -1.63 12.96 4.81
C LEU A 108 -2.85 13.09 5.72
N GLN A 109 -3.61 14.18 5.60
CA GLN A 109 -4.81 14.38 6.41
C GLN A 109 -5.90 13.35 6.08
N THR A 110 -6.15 13.12 4.79
CA THR A 110 -7.16 12.18 4.33
C THR A 110 -6.79 10.75 4.67
N ALA A 111 -5.54 10.31 4.47
CA ALA A 111 -5.08 8.98 4.87
C ALA A 111 -5.29 8.72 6.37
N LYS A 112 -4.95 9.70 7.23
CA LYS A 112 -5.20 9.60 8.68
C LYS A 112 -6.69 9.52 9.01
N ALA A 113 -7.52 10.32 8.37
CA ALA A 113 -8.97 10.30 8.56
C ALA A 113 -9.58 8.96 8.13
N VAL A 114 -9.14 8.40 6.99
CA VAL A 114 -9.54 7.07 6.51
C VAL A 114 -9.19 5.99 7.53
N VAL A 115 -7.95 5.99 8.06
CA VAL A 115 -7.54 5.00 9.06
C VAL A 115 -8.30 5.16 10.37
N ALA A 116 -8.53 6.40 10.84
CA ALA A 116 -9.31 6.66 12.04
C ALA A 116 -10.75 6.13 11.89
N GLU A 117 -11.39 6.43 10.76
CA GLU A 117 -12.74 5.97 10.45
C GLU A 117 -12.80 4.45 10.29
N GLY A 118 -11.85 3.83 9.59
CA GLY A 118 -11.81 2.39 9.40
C GLY A 118 -11.61 1.64 10.72
N LYS A 119 -10.73 2.14 11.61
CA LYS A 119 -10.57 1.59 12.97
C LYS A 119 -11.85 1.73 13.79
N ARG A 120 -12.53 2.88 13.70
CA ARG A 120 -13.84 3.10 14.37
C ARG A 120 -14.87 2.08 13.91
N GLN A 121 -14.78 1.62 12.66
CA GLN A 121 -15.65 0.61 12.08
C GLN A 121 -15.11 -0.84 12.18
N GLY A 122 -14.01 -1.06 12.93
CA GLY A 122 -13.48 -2.39 13.21
C GLY A 122 -12.61 -3.01 12.11
N LEU A 123 -12.15 -2.22 11.13
CA LEU A 123 -11.20 -2.71 10.13
C LEU A 123 -9.80 -2.88 10.73
N ASP A 124 -9.10 -3.94 10.32
CA ASP A 124 -7.65 -4.04 10.49
C ASP A 124 -6.95 -3.13 9.47
N ILE A 125 -6.84 -1.86 9.82
CA ILE A 125 -6.34 -0.80 8.94
C ILE A 125 -5.26 0.03 9.63
N THR A 126 -4.18 0.28 8.92
CA THR A 126 -3.01 0.99 9.44
C THR A 126 -2.55 2.08 8.47
N PHE A 127 -1.91 3.11 9.03
CA PHE A 127 -1.33 4.21 8.26
C PHE A 127 0.20 4.12 8.37
N TYR A 128 0.89 4.28 7.24
CA TYR A 128 2.34 4.42 7.22
C TYR A 128 2.73 5.84 6.81
N ASP A 129 3.61 6.47 7.60
CA ASP A 129 4.30 7.71 7.26
C ASP A 129 5.81 7.44 7.27
N PRO A 130 6.52 7.64 6.15
CA PRO A 130 7.98 7.52 6.09
C PRO A 130 8.72 8.40 7.11
N GLY A 131 8.10 9.48 7.60
CA GLY A 131 8.70 10.47 8.50
C GLY A 131 9.77 11.35 7.85
N VAL A 132 10.26 10.96 6.68
CA VAL A 132 11.19 11.71 5.83
C VAL A 132 10.49 12.07 4.51
N ARG A 133 10.57 13.33 4.11
CA ARG A 133 9.81 13.86 2.97
C ARG A 133 10.50 13.68 1.62
N THR A 134 11.76 13.24 1.61
CA THR A 134 12.54 13.05 0.39
C THR A 134 13.42 11.81 0.51
N ILE A 135 13.12 10.77 -0.28
CA ILE A 135 13.92 9.56 -0.44
C ILE A 135 14.20 9.40 -1.94
N ARG A 136 15.45 9.62 -2.35
CA ARG A 136 15.82 9.62 -3.78
C ARG A 136 15.96 8.23 -4.38
N ASN A 137 16.33 7.24 -3.55
CA ASN A 137 16.46 5.87 -3.97
C ASN A 137 15.08 5.19 -3.94
N GLY A 138 14.50 4.91 -5.10
CA GLY A 138 13.19 4.25 -5.21
C GLY A 138 13.14 2.82 -4.66
N GLU A 139 14.29 2.20 -4.40
CA GLU A 139 14.41 0.88 -3.78
C GLU A 139 14.75 0.95 -2.28
N ASP A 140 14.82 2.15 -1.69
CA ASP A 140 14.97 2.28 -0.24
C ASP A 140 13.76 1.61 0.45
N PRO A 141 13.98 0.77 1.48
CA PRO A 141 12.91 0.00 2.13
C PRO A 141 11.89 0.88 2.86
N ARG A 142 12.21 2.16 3.08
CA ARG A 142 11.32 3.13 3.74
C ARG A 142 10.41 3.88 2.77
N THR A 143 10.59 3.71 1.46
CA THR A 143 9.67 4.37 0.51
C THR A 143 8.26 3.81 0.68
N ASN A 144 7.26 4.62 0.37
CA ASN A 144 5.86 4.20 0.31
C ASN A 144 5.71 2.93 -0.53
N TRP A 145 6.35 2.91 -1.70
CA TRP A 145 6.23 1.81 -2.64
C TRP A 145 6.95 0.54 -2.18
N SER A 146 8.06 0.65 -1.47
CA SER A 146 8.73 -0.52 -0.85
C SER A 146 7.90 -1.11 0.29
N VAL A 147 7.41 -0.27 1.21
CA VAL A 147 6.58 -0.73 2.33
C VAL A 147 5.26 -1.30 1.83
N GLY A 148 4.61 -0.60 0.90
CA GLY A 148 3.39 -1.07 0.24
C GLY A 148 3.60 -2.39 -0.49
N GLY A 149 4.69 -2.52 -1.25
CA GLY A 149 4.97 -3.77 -1.97
C GLY A 149 5.24 -4.95 -1.05
N GLU A 150 5.97 -4.75 0.05
CA GLU A 150 6.18 -5.79 1.06
C GLU A 150 4.86 -6.19 1.75
N HIS A 151 3.96 -5.24 2.02
CA HIS A 151 2.64 -5.50 2.60
C HIS A 151 1.73 -6.29 1.63
N ALA A 152 1.71 -5.88 0.36
CA ALA A 152 0.95 -6.54 -0.69
C ALA A 152 1.47 -7.96 -0.98
N ALA A 153 2.79 -8.17 -0.97
CA ALA A 153 3.42 -9.49 -1.16
C ALA A 153 3.08 -10.49 -0.04
N LYS A 154 2.75 -9.99 1.16
CA LYS A 154 2.23 -10.79 2.29
C LYS A 154 0.73 -11.08 2.20
N GLY A 155 0.07 -10.56 1.16
CA GLY A 155 -1.35 -10.75 0.90
C GLY A 155 -2.25 -9.71 1.57
N GLY A 156 -1.70 -8.60 2.07
CA GLY A 156 -2.51 -7.45 2.51
C GLY A 156 -2.98 -6.60 1.32
N TYR A 157 -3.97 -5.73 1.56
CA TYR A 157 -4.40 -4.74 0.58
C TYR A 157 -3.73 -3.39 0.87
N VAL A 158 -3.33 -2.67 -0.17
CA VAL A 158 -2.65 -1.39 -0.04
C VAL A 158 -3.33 -0.36 -0.92
N VAL A 159 -3.73 0.76 -0.33
CA VAL A 159 -4.26 1.91 -1.04
C VAL A 159 -3.45 3.16 -0.69
N GLU A 160 -2.95 3.84 -1.70
CA GLU A 160 -2.28 5.13 -1.59
C GLU A 160 -3.26 6.25 -1.95
N ILE A 161 -3.51 7.15 -0.99
CA ILE A 161 -4.42 8.29 -1.16
C ILE A 161 -3.70 9.40 -1.93
N HIS A 162 -4.33 9.87 -2.99
CA HIS A 162 -3.92 11.01 -3.80
C HIS A 162 -5.06 12.01 -3.96
N TYR A 163 -4.70 13.25 -4.27
CA TYR A 163 -5.62 14.18 -4.92
C TYR A 163 -5.06 14.50 -6.29
N ASP A 164 -5.93 14.56 -7.29
CA ASP A 164 -5.48 14.82 -8.65
C ASP A 164 -5.14 16.32 -8.83
N ALA A 165 -4.33 16.59 -9.83
CA ALA A 165 -4.03 17.96 -10.23
C ALA A 165 -5.32 18.68 -10.69
N TYR A 166 -5.33 20.00 -10.58
CA TYR A 166 -6.41 20.82 -11.11
C TYR A 166 -6.39 20.89 -12.64
N ALA A 167 -7.51 21.28 -13.26
CA ALA A 167 -7.61 21.41 -14.71
C ALA A 167 -6.61 22.43 -15.30
N PRO A 168 -5.99 22.14 -16.46
CA PRO A 168 -6.25 21.01 -17.36
C PRO A 168 -5.35 19.78 -17.11
N HIS A 169 -4.63 19.73 -15.98
CA HIS A 169 -3.60 18.73 -15.75
C HIS A 169 -4.14 17.41 -15.19
N GLY A 170 -5.17 17.49 -14.34
CA GLY A 170 -5.87 16.32 -13.82
C GLY A 170 -7.01 15.86 -14.72
N ILE A 171 -7.49 14.67 -14.38
CA ILE A 171 -8.64 14.00 -14.98
C ILE A 171 -9.81 13.98 -13.99
N GLY A 172 -9.56 13.73 -12.71
CA GLY A 172 -10.63 13.62 -11.71
C GLY A 172 -10.42 12.54 -10.66
N ALA A 173 -11.51 12.21 -9.97
CA ALA A 173 -11.52 11.11 -9.02
C ALA A 173 -11.42 9.75 -9.73
N GLY A 174 -10.85 8.77 -9.04
CA GLY A 174 -10.89 7.37 -9.46
C GLY A 174 -9.74 6.53 -8.92
N ILE A 175 -9.92 5.21 -8.98
CA ILE A 175 -8.89 4.24 -8.59
C ILE A 175 -8.04 3.82 -9.80
N ILE A 176 -6.73 3.83 -9.62
CA ILE A 176 -5.77 3.12 -10.46
C ILE A 176 -5.44 1.82 -9.72
N PRO A 177 -5.82 0.65 -10.26
CA PRO A 177 -5.72 -0.60 -9.51
C PRO A 177 -4.26 -1.06 -9.39
N ALA A 178 -3.96 -1.77 -8.30
CA ALA A 178 -2.75 -2.59 -8.22
C ALA A 178 -2.74 -3.63 -9.34
N VAL A 179 -1.55 -3.93 -9.89
CA VAL A 179 -1.41 -4.92 -10.97
C VAL A 179 -0.57 -6.13 -10.56
N ALA A 180 0.34 -5.98 -9.59
CA ALA A 180 1.36 -6.96 -9.25
C ALA A 180 0.84 -8.34 -8.87
N PHE A 181 -0.36 -8.40 -8.29
CA PHE A 181 -0.92 -9.64 -7.74
C PHE A 181 -2.35 -9.86 -8.22
N GLY A 182 -2.67 -9.39 -9.43
CA GLY A 182 -4.03 -9.40 -9.98
C GLY A 182 -4.94 -8.31 -9.40
N PHE A 183 -6.03 -8.04 -10.13
CA PHE A 183 -7.00 -7.00 -9.79
C PHE A 183 -7.95 -7.48 -8.69
N SER A 184 -8.20 -6.63 -7.69
CA SER A 184 -9.00 -7.01 -6.53
C SER A 184 -10.45 -6.52 -6.63
N VAL A 185 -11.38 -7.29 -6.04
CA VAL A 185 -12.74 -6.79 -5.74
C VAL A 185 -12.74 -5.55 -4.84
N MET A 186 -11.66 -5.33 -4.07
CA MET A 186 -11.46 -4.09 -3.33
C MET A 186 -11.35 -2.88 -4.26
N ASP A 187 -10.61 -3.03 -5.36
CA ASP A 187 -10.48 -1.97 -6.38
C ASP A 187 -11.80 -1.75 -7.12
N GLU A 188 -12.60 -2.80 -7.35
CA GLU A 188 -13.95 -2.68 -7.92
C GLU A 188 -14.88 -1.85 -7.04
N ALA A 189 -14.86 -2.07 -5.72
CA ALA A 189 -15.69 -1.32 -4.80
C ALA A 189 -15.28 0.15 -4.73
N LEU A 190 -13.97 0.44 -4.73
CA LEU A 190 -13.47 1.82 -4.86
C LEU A 190 -13.82 2.44 -6.21
N ALA A 191 -13.72 1.67 -7.30
CA ALA A 191 -14.09 2.12 -8.63
C ALA A 191 -15.56 2.51 -8.74
N LYS A 192 -16.44 1.77 -8.08
CA LYS A 192 -17.87 2.06 -8.01
C LYS A 192 -18.14 3.40 -7.32
N GLU A 193 -17.37 3.73 -6.28
CA GLU A 193 -17.57 4.96 -5.49
C GLU A 193 -16.89 6.20 -6.08
N PHE A 194 -15.68 6.04 -6.66
CA PHE A 194 -14.85 7.16 -7.11
C PHE A 194 -14.64 7.23 -8.62
N GLY A 195 -15.03 6.20 -9.37
CA GLY A 195 -14.65 6.03 -10.77
C GLY A 195 -13.35 5.23 -10.91
N ALA A 196 -12.95 4.93 -12.15
CA ALA A 196 -11.80 4.07 -12.42
C ALA A 196 -10.94 4.59 -13.57
N TYR A 197 -9.63 4.49 -13.34
CA TYR A 197 -8.61 4.62 -14.37
C TYR A 197 -8.32 3.27 -15.03
N PRO A 198 -7.77 3.26 -16.26
CA PRO A 198 -7.17 2.06 -16.82
C PRO A 198 -5.94 1.61 -16.01
N TYR A 199 -5.63 0.31 -15.99
CA TYR A 199 -4.46 -0.19 -15.25
C TYR A 199 -3.13 0.26 -15.88
N ASP A 200 -3.14 0.52 -17.19
CA ASP A 200 -2.00 1.00 -17.97
C ASP A 200 -1.91 2.53 -18.00
N TYR A 201 -2.66 3.22 -17.12
CA TYR A 201 -2.58 4.67 -16.99
C TYR A 201 -1.12 5.13 -16.88
N ARG A 202 -0.72 6.04 -17.78
CA ARG A 202 0.66 6.55 -17.95
C ARG A 202 1.72 5.45 -18.10
N GLY A 203 1.39 4.35 -18.78
CA GLY A 203 2.32 3.24 -19.03
C GLY A 203 2.50 2.31 -17.84
N MET A 204 1.47 2.19 -16.98
CA MET A 204 1.45 1.41 -15.73
C MET A 204 2.43 1.99 -14.70
N LEU A 205 1.90 2.77 -13.76
CA LEU A 205 2.67 3.48 -12.73
C LEU A 205 3.45 2.54 -11.79
N GLY A 206 4.47 3.10 -11.14
CA GLY A 206 5.38 2.35 -10.26
C GLY A 206 4.71 1.73 -9.02
N ALA A 207 3.82 2.46 -8.34
CA ALA A 207 3.07 1.94 -7.19
C ALA A 207 2.19 0.72 -7.57
N PRO A 208 1.36 0.79 -8.63
CA PRO A 208 0.59 -0.36 -9.12
C PRO A 208 1.46 -1.59 -9.43
N ARG A 209 2.63 -1.40 -10.04
CA ARG A 209 3.59 -2.49 -10.34
C ARG A 209 4.13 -3.18 -9.09
N LYS A 210 4.10 -2.50 -7.95
CA LYS A 210 4.49 -3.06 -6.64
C LYS A 210 3.28 -3.52 -5.82
N GLY A 211 2.06 -3.51 -6.37
CA GLY A 211 0.86 -4.00 -5.68
C GLY A 211 0.15 -2.94 -4.84
N VAL A 212 0.40 -1.65 -5.11
CA VAL A 212 -0.24 -0.52 -4.43
C VAL A 212 -1.27 0.11 -5.36
N SER A 213 -2.54 0.07 -4.97
CA SER A 213 -3.60 0.81 -5.67
C SER A 213 -3.51 2.30 -5.34
N MET A 214 -3.76 3.18 -6.30
CA MET A 214 -3.71 4.64 -6.10
C MET A 214 -5.10 5.23 -6.25
N LEU A 215 -5.63 5.84 -5.19
CA LEU A 215 -6.96 6.43 -5.17
C LEU A 215 -6.86 7.95 -5.28
N GLU A 216 -7.29 8.48 -6.43
CA GLU A 216 -7.49 9.91 -6.62
C GLU A 216 -8.84 10.31 -6.02
N ILE A 217 -8.84 11.12 -4.95
CA ILE A 217 -10.08 11.57 -4.28
C ILE A 217 -10.87 12.54 -5.17
N GLY A 218 -10.15 13.33 -5.98
CA GLY A 218 -10.67 14.37 -6.84
C GLY A 218 -9.62 15.45 -7.07
N MET A 219 -9.90 16.37 -7.98
CA MET A 219 -8.97 17.45 -8.31
C MET A 219 -8.90 18.48 -7.18
N LEU A 220 -7.69 18.95 -6.85
CA LEU A 220 -7.50 20.10 -5.96
C LEU A 220 -7.88 21.42 -6.63
N GLU A 221 -9.19 21.59 -6.84
CA GLU A 221 -9.81 22.83 -7.28
C GLU A 221 -11.28 22.95 -6.85
N GLY A 222 -11.87 24.11 -7.12
CA GLY A 222 -13.30 24.35 -6.98
C GLY A 222 -13.80 24.11 -5.55
N ALA A 223 -14.99 23.50 -5.44
CA ALA A 223 -15.65 23.33 -4.14
C ALA A 223 -14.91 22.36 -3.21
N LEU A 224 -14.19 21.36 -3.75
CA LEU A 224 -13.43 20.41 -2.96
C LEU A 224 -12.28 21.12 -2.25
N GLU A 225 -11.41 21.78 -3.00
CA GLU A 225 -10.28 22.52 -2.44
C GLU A 225 -10.73 23.65 -1.52
N ALA A 226 -11.77 24.41 -1.91
CA ALA A 226 -12.31 25.48 -1.07
C ALA A 226 -12.77 24.99 0.30
N ARG A 227 -13.47 23.84 0.37
CA ARG A 227 -13.94 23.26 1.63
C ARG A 227 -12.84 22.63 2.46
N LEU A 228 -11.83 22.03 1.82
CA LEU A 228 -10.66 21.54 2.52
C LEU A 228 -9.93 22.69 3.22
N ARG A 229 -9.78 23.83 2.53
CA ARG A 229 -9.07 25.01 3.05
C ARG A 229 -9.86 25.87 4.03
N ASP A 230 -11.18 25.74 4.09
CA ASP A 230 -12.03 26.46 5.04
C ASP A 230 -11.96 25.78 6.43
N PRO A 231 -11.39 26.42 7.46
CA PRO A 231 -11.23 25.81 8.78
C PRO A 231 -12.54 25.36 9.43
N SER A 232 -13.68 25.95 9.06
CA SER A 232 -15.00 25.55 9.56
C SER A 232 -15.57 24.31 8.87
N GLN A 233 -15.00 23.93 7.71
CA GLN A 233 -15.44 22.80 6.88
C GLN A 233 -14.38 21.72 6.71
N THR A 234 -13.11 21.97 7.04
CA THR A 234 -12.00 21.03 6.82
C THR A 234 -12.30 19.66 7.43
N GLU A 235 -12.64 19.62 8.71
CA GLU A 235 -12.87 18.37 9.42
C GLU A 235 -14.10 17.63 8.88
N SER A 236 -15.20 18.33 8.65
CA SER A 236 -16.42 17.72 8.11
C SER A 236 -16.21 17.19 6.69
N THR A 237 -15.37 17.84 5.89
CA THR A 237 -15.01 17.43 4.53
C THR A 237 -14.13 16.18 4.56
N LEU A 238 -13.07 16.17 5.38
CA LEU A 238 -12.21 15.01 5.56
C LEU A 238 -13.01 13.79 6.08
N ASN A 239 -13.90 14.00 7.04
CA ASN A 239 -14.75 12.94 7.60
C ASN A 239 -15.72 12.37 6.55
N GLN A 240 -16.28 13.21 5.67
CA GLN A 240 -17.13 12.74 4.57
C GLN A 240 -16.35 11.90 3.56
N ILE A 241 -15.15 12.35 3.17
CA ILE A 241 -14.27 11.60 2.27
C ILE A 241 -13.87 10.26 2.90
N ALA A 242 -13.42 10.28 4.15
CA ALA A 242 -13.01 9.08 4.89
C ALA A 242 -14.14 8.04 4.97
N LYS A 243 -15.36 8.47 5.27
CA LYS A 243 -16.55 7.58 5.29
C LYS A 243 -16.77 6.91 3.93
N ARG A 244 -16.71 7.67 2.83
CA ARG A 244 -16.90 7.13 1.47
C ARG A 244 -15.84 6.06 1.14
N VAL A 245 -14.57 6.35 1.43
CA VAL A 245 -13.47 5.40 1.23
C VAL A 245 -13.67 4.14 2.08
N VAL A 246 -13.93 4.30 3.38
CA VAL A 246 -14.08 3.16 4.31
C VAL A 246 -15.30 2.30 3.96
N SER A 247 -16.43 2.91 3.59
CA SER A 247 -17.61 2.18 3.13
C SER A 247 -17.33 1.37 1.86
N ALA A 248 -16.57 1.92 0.90
CA ALA A 248 -16.15 1.17 -0.28
C ALA A 248 -15.19 0.02 0.07
N LEU A 249 -14.25 0.22 1.00
CA LEU A 249 -13.37 -0.86 1.47
C LEU A 249 -14.16 -1.98 2.16
N GLN A 250 -15.15 -1.64 3.00
CA GLN A 250 -16.04 -2.61 3.62
C GLN A 250 -16.85 -3.39 2.58
N GLU A 251 -17.43 -2.69 1.60
CA GLU A 251 -18.15 -3.34 0.50
C GLU A 251 -17.26 -4.37 -0.22
N GLY A 252 -16.00 -4.02 -0.53
CA GLY A 252 -15.06 -4.94 -1.15
C GLY A 252 -14.74 -6.17 -0.28
N LEU A 253 -14.60 -6.00 1.04
CA LEU A 253 -14.38 -7.10 1.99
C LEU A 253 -15.60 -8.03 2.06
N GLU A 254 -16.81 -7.47 2.14
CA GLU A 254 -18.06 -8.22 2.22
C GLU A 254 -18.34 -9.01 0.94
N GLN A 255 -18.11 -8.41 -0.24
CA GLN A 255 -18.23 -9.10 -1.53
C GLN A 255 -17.28 -10.30 -1.59
N GLY A 256 -16.03 -10.12 -1.14
CA GLY A 256 -15.04 -11.19 -1.04
C GLY A 256 -15.51 -12.38 -0.19
N GLN A 257 -16.06 -12.08 0.99
CA GLN A 257 -16.56 -13.11 1.91
C GLN A 257 -17.78 -13.85 1.36
N SER A 258 -18.72 -13.14 0.72
CA SER A 258 -19.93 -13.72 0.15
C SER A 258 -19.59 -14.72 -0.97
N LEU A 259 -18.63 -14.36 -1.84
CA LEU A 259 -18.21 -15.22 -2.95
C LEU A 259 -17.45 -16.46 -2.47
N ASP A 260 -16.55 -16.34 -1.48
CA ASP A 260 -15.91 -17.49 -0.83
C ASP A 260 -16.95 -18.46 -0.25
N MET A 261 -17.96 -17.94 0.46
CA MET A 261 -19.04 -18.76 1.02
C MET A 261 -19.82 -19.52 -0.06
N VAL A 262 -20.18 -18.86 -1.17
CA VAL A 262 -20.88 -19.49 -2.30
C VAL A 262 -20.02 -20.59 -2.93
N CYS A 263 -18.71 -20.37 -3.08
CA CYS A 263 -17.79 -21.36 -3.63
C CYS A 263 -17.68 -22.61 -2.75
N ARG A 264 -17.56 -22.42 -1.43
CA ARG A 264 -17.55 -23.52 -0.45
C ARG A 264 -18.84 -24.35 -0.49
N LEU A 265 -20.00 -23.70 -0.58
CA LEU A 265 -21.31 -24.37 -0.65
C LEU A 265 -21.50 -25.16 -1.96
N ARG A 266 -20.82 -24.78 -3.03
CA ARG A 266 -20.92 -25.44 -4.35
C ARG A 266 -19.87 -26.53 -4.60
N GLY A 267 -19.01 -26.84 -3.62
CA GLY A 267 -18.05 -27.95 -3.72
C GLY A 267 -17.00 -27.80 -4.83
N ARG A 268 -16.73 -26.59 -5.30
CA ARG A 268 -15.65 -26.34 -6.29
C ARG A 268 -14.30 -26.32 -5.56
N ILE A 269 -13.29 -26.92 -6.18
CA ILE A 269 -11.93 -27.06 -5.63
C ILE A 269 -11.31 -25.67 -5.50
N ALA A 270 -10.59 -25.42 -4.40
CA ALA A 270 -9.94 -24.15 -4.06
C ALA A 270 -9.05 -23.55 -5.17
N ALA A 271 -8.59 -24.35 -6.14
CA ALA A 271 -7.76 -23.92 -7.26
C ALA A 271 -8.48 -22.97 -8.23
N ASP A 272 -9.83 -22.98 -8.27
CA ASP A 272 -10.62 -22.07 -9.13
C ASP A 272 -10.90 -20.71 -8.45
N CYS A 273 -10.43 -20.49 -7.22
CA CYS A 273 -10.77 -19.32 -6.40
C CYS A 273 -9.58 -18.72 -5.61
N SER A 274 -8.34 -19.09 -5.96
CA SER A 274 -7.11 -18.63 -5.28
C SER A 274 -6.35 -17.58 -6.08
#